data_AF-A0A965CMH7-F1
#
_entry.id   AF-A0A965CMH7-F1
#
_cell.length_a   1.000
_cell.length_b   1.000
_cell.length_c   1.000
_cell.angle_alpha   90.00
_cell.angle_beta   90.00
_cell.angle_gamma   90.00
#
_symmetry.space_group_name_H-M   'P 1'
#
loop_
_entity.id
_entity.type
_entity.pdbx_description
1 polymer ?
#
loop_
_entity_poly.entity_id
_entity_poly.type
_entity_poly.pdbx_seq_one_letter_code
_entity_poly.pdbx_strand_id
1 'polypeptide(L)'
;MEVILDMAFPFLSSEWMDAARAIRAKYQDQAPKITAVIRINQVITDVPFGDGTVKSYMDTSTGAMNDQAAAMQAFMGGKIKVAGDMMKMMALQTQMPQTDITAKVAEEIKAITE
;
A
#
# COMPACT_ATOMS: atom_id res chain seq x y z
N MET A 1 9.33 17.56 21.34
CA MET A 1 9.53 17.57 19.89
C MET A 1 10.54 16.49 19.60
N GLU A 2 10.06 15.28 19.30
CA GLU A 2 10.93 14.11 19.17
C GLU A 2 11.34 14.00 17.71
N VAL A 3 12.65 14.05 17.50
CA VAL A 3 13.32 14.02 16.20
C VAL A 3 13.30 12.57 15.72
N ILE A 4 12.56 12.26 14.66
CA ILE A 4 12.72 10.98 13.94
C ILE A 4 13.96 11.14 13.06
N LEU A 5 15.12 10.75 13.60
CA LEU A 5 16.39 10.68 12.87
C LEU A 5 16.34 9.54 11.84
N ASP A 6 16.57 9.87 10.56
CA ASP A 6 17.29 9.08 9.55
C ASP A 6 17.11 7.55 9.48
N MET A 7 15.87 7.05 9.49
CA MET A 7 15.59 5.62 9.23
C MET A 7 14.79 5.46 7.94
N ALA A 8 15.43 5.82 6.82
CA ALA A 8 14.98 5.35 5.52
C ALA A 8 15.34 3.85 5.40
N PHE A 9 14.46 3.06 4.81
CA PHE A 9 14.66 1.63 4.60
C PHE A 9 14.64 1.29 3.10
N PRO A 10 15.39 0.28 2.66
CA PRO A 10 15.31 -0.22 1.29
C PRO A 10 13.86 -0.58 0.96
N PHE A 11 13.38 -0.08 -0.17
CA PHE A 11 12.00 -0.29 -0.59
C PHE A 11 11.62 -1.78 -0.62
N LEU A 12 10.54 -2.13 0.08
CA LEU A 12 10.05 -3.51 0.28
C LEU A 12 10.96 -4.46 1.08
N SER A 13 11.97 -3.95 1.80
CA SER A 13 12.61 -4.73 2.87
C SER A 13 11.62 -5.08 3.98
N SER A 14 11.96 -6.06 4.82
CA SER A 14 11.13 -6.45 5.97
C SER A 14 10.88 -5.26 6.90
N GLU A 15 11.93 -4.49 7.18
CA GLU A 15 11.91 -3.31 8.03
C GLU A 15 11.04 -2.19 7.42
N TRP A 16 11.16 -1.98 6.10
CA TRP A 16 10.30 -1.05 5.37
C TRP A 16 8.82 -1.45 5.45
N MET A 17 8.51 -2.74 5.27
CA MET A 17 7.13 -3.25 5.32
C MET A 17 6.51 -3.08 6.71
N ASP A 18 7.27 -3.38 7.75
CA ASP A 18 6.81 -3.20 9.13
C ASP A 18 6.62 -1.72 9.48
N ALA A 19 7.53 -0.85 9.07
CA ALA A 19 7.40 0.60 9.24
C ALA A 19 6.20 1.16 8.45
N ALA A 20 6.01 0.75 7.20
CA ALA A 20 4.87 1.13 6.37
C ALA A 20 3.53 0.66 6.97
N ARG A 21 3.48 -0.56 7.54
CA ARG A 21 2.29 -1.07 8.24
C ARG A 21 2.00 -0.25 9.50
N ALA A 22 3.03 0.09 10.28
CA ALA A 22 2.90 0.91 11.48
C ALA A 22 2.36 2.32 11.16
N ILE A 23 2.87 2.97 10.11
CA ILE A 23 2.37 4.27 9.63
C ILE A 23 0.88 4.17 9.31
N ARG A 24 0.48 3.17 8.51
CA ARG A 24 -0.94 2.98 8.11
C ARG A 24 -1.86 2.73 9.30
N ALA A 25 -1.42 1.93 10.26
CA ALA A 25 -2.19 1.64 11.47
C ALA A 25 -2.54 2.92 12.26
N LYS A 26 -1.65 3.93 12.30
CA LYS A 26 -1.92 5.23 12.95
C LYS A 26 -3.13 5.96 12.35
N TYR A 27 -3.43 5.74 11.07
CA TYR A 27 -4.44 6.46 10.31
C TYR A 27 -5.67 5.62 9.96
N GLN A 28 -5.70 4.34 10.35
CA GLN A 28 -6.75 3.40 9.96
C GLN A 28 -8.17 3.88 10.36
N ASP A 29 -8.30 4.53 11.52
CA ASP A 29 -9.58 5.05 12.00
C ASP A 29 -9.94 6.45 11.45
N GLN A 30 -8.99 7.11 10.77
CA GLN A 30 -9.15 8.43 10.17
C GLN A 30 -9.39 8.37 8.66
N ALA A 31 -8.99 7.27 8.02
CA ALA A 31 -9.25 7.04 6.62
C ALA A 31 -10.75 6.82 6.38
N PRO A 32 -11.35 7.43 5.35
CA PRO A 32 -12.74 7.16 5.03
C PRO A 32 -12.91 5.69 4.64
N LYS A 33 -13.95 5.07 5.17
CA LYS A 33 -14.28 3.68 4.85
C LYS A 33 -14.64 3.57 3.38
N ILE A 34 -14.03 2.60 2.69
CA ILE A 34 -14.46 2.24 1.34
C ILE A 34 -15.89 1.68 1.45
N THR A 35 -16.84 2.31 0.77
CA THR A 35 -18.23 1.84 0.73
C THR A 35 -18.46 0.77 -0.34
N ALA A 36 -17.55 0.69 -1.31
CA ALA A 36 -17.55 -0.34 -2.33
C ALA A 36 -17.00 -1.67 -1.80
N VAL A 37 -17.76 -2.74 -2.02
CA VAL A 37 -17.37 -4.10 -1.68
C VAL A 37 -16.64 -4.73 -2.86
N ILE A 38 -15.33 -4.87 -2.73
CA ILE A 38 -14.43 -5.36 -3.77
C ILE A 38 -13.60 -6.51 -3.19
N ARG A 39 -13.57 -7.63 -3.91
CA ARG A 39 -12.74 -8.81 -3.60
C ARG A 39 -11.81 -9.10 -4.75
N ILE A 40 -10.51 -9.08 -4.50
CA ILE A 40 -9.48 -9.26 -5.52
C ILE A 40 -8.37 -10.16 -4.98
N ASN A 41 -8.03 -11.20 -5.75
CA ASN A 41 -6.78 -11.93 -5.59
C ASN A 41 -5.70 -11.19 -6.41
N GLN A 42 -4.57 -10.88 -5.80
CA GLN A 42 -3.41 -10.30 -6.47
C GLN A 42 -2.22 -11.24 -6.37
N VAL A 43 -1.48 -11.34 -7.46
CA VAL A 43 -0.17 -11.99 -7.50
C VAL A 43 0.82 -10.94 -7.96
N ILE A 44 1.73 -10.54 -7.07
CA ILE A 44 2.82 -9.63 -7.36
C ILE A 44 4.04 -10.48 -7.68
N THR A 45 4.63 -10.30 -8.85
CA THR A 45 5.83 -11.03 -9.27
C THR A 45 7.02 -10.08 -9.40
N ASP A 46 8.22 -10.66 -9.50
CA ASP A 46 9.50 -9.95 -9.61
C ASP A 46 9.79 -9.07 -8.38
N VAL A 47 9.34 -9.49 -7.19
CA VAL A 47 9.73 -8.81 -5.95
C VAL A 47 11.18 -9.16 -5.58
N PRO A 48 11.97 -8.22 -5.01
CA PRO A 48 13.38 -8.45 -4.71
C PRO A 48 13.63 -9.32 -3.46
N PHE A 49 12.62 -10.03 -2.95
CA PHE A 49 12.67 -10.83 -1.73
C PHE A 49 11.82 -12.11 -1.85
N GLY A 50 12.07 -13.08 -0.98
CA GLY A 50 11.36 -14.36 -0.99
C GLY A 50 11.61 -15.18 -2.26
N ASP A 51 10.57 -15.82 -2.79
CA ASP A 51 10.61 -16.60 -4.04
C ASP A 51 10.33 -15.75 -5.30
N GLY A 52 10.34 -14.41 -5.15
CA GLY A 52 10.00 -13.48 -6.22
C GLY A 52 8.50 -13.32 -6.45
N THR A 53 7.63 -13.96 -5.65
CA THR A 53 6.17 -13.90 -5.81
C THR A 53 5.45 -13.63 -4.47
N VAL A 54 4.62 -12.59 -4.41
CA VAL A 54 3.74 -12.30 -3.27
C VAL A 54 2.28 -12.48 -3.69
N LYS A 55 1.56 -13.37 -3.01
CA LYS A 55 0.11 -13.52 -3.18
C LYS A 55 -0.60 -12.70 -2.12
N SER A 56 -1.52 -11.84 -2.53
CA SER A 56 -2.31 -10.99 -1.65
C SER A 56 -3.79 -11.19 -1.91
N TYR A 57 -4.58 -11.17 -0.85
CA TYR A 57 -6.04 -11.17 -0.91
C TYR A 57 -6.56 -9.86 -0.36
N MET A 58 -7.33 -9.15 -1.18
CA MET A 58 -8.04 -7.94 -0.78
C MET A 58 -9.53 -8.24 -0.65
N ASP A 59 -10.10 -7.89 0.51
CA ASP A 59 -11.54 -7.84 0.73
C ASP A 59 -11.88 -6.53 1.45
N THR A 60 -12.55 -5.61 0.75
CA THR A 60 -12.99 -4.32 1.30
C THR A 60 -14.38 -4.37 1.92
N SER A 61 -15.01 -5.55 2.06
CA SER A 61 -16.36 -5.70 2.63
C SER A 61 -16.49 -5.21 4.08
N THR A 62 -15.37 -5.12 4.80
CA THR A 62 -15.30 -4.57 6.17
C THR A 62 -15.05 -3.06 6.19
N GLY A 63 -14.89 -2.43 5.03
CA GLY A 63 -14.54 -1.02 4.86
C GLY A 63 -13.05 -0.70 5.04
N ALA A 64 -12.21 -1.70 5.35
CA ALA A 64 -10.77 -1.54 5.51
C ALA A 64 -10.03 -1.69 4.16
N MET A 65 -9.07 -0.80 3.92
CA MET A 65 -8.16 -0.88 2.77
C MET A 65 -6.81 -1.43 3.23
N ASN A 66 -6.52 -2.69 2.94
CA ASN A 66 -5.19 -3.24 3.18
C ASN A 66 -4.31 -3.12 1.92
N ASP A 67 -3.11 -2.57 2.12
CA ASP A 67 -1.89 -2.87 1.37
C ASP A 67 -1.74 -2.45 -0.12
N GLN A 68 -2.61 -1.61 -0.70
CA GLN A 68 -2.47 -1.29 -2.14
C GLN A 68 -1.78 0.03 -2.52
N ALA A 69 -1.78 1.08 -1.68
CA ALA A 69 -1.13 2.35 -2.08
C ALA A 69 0.39 2.23 -2.31
N ALA A 70 1.05 1.31 -1.58
CA ALA A 70 2.47 1.03 -1.69
C ALA A 70 2.79 0.19 -2.94
N ALA A 71 1.99 -0.86 -3.18
CA ALA A 71 2.09 -1.68 -4.38
C ALA A 71 1.82 -0.86 -5.65
N MET A 72 0.92 0.11 -5.61
CA MET A 72 0.64 0.98 -6.76
C MET A 72 1.83 1.91 -7.08
N GLN A 73 2.47 2.50 -6.06
CA GLN A 73 3.69 3.30 -6.26
C GLN A 73 4.87 2.44 -6.77
N ALA A 74 5.01 1.21 -6.27
CA ALA A 74 6.00 0.25 -6.75
C ALA A 74 5.79 -0.11 -8.24
N PHE A 75 4.54 -0.32 -8.64
CA PHE A 75 4.14 -0.67 -10.01
C PHE A 75 4.40 0.51 -10.97
N MET A 76 4.00 1.72 -10.59
CA MET A 76 4.26 2.93 -11.39
C MET A 76 5.74 3.24 -11.54
N GLY A 77 6.56 2.88 -10.54
CA GLY A 77 8.02 2.99 -10.61
C GLY A 77 8.71 1.85 -11.37
N GLY A 78 7.97 0.88 -11.92
CA GLY A 78 8.50 -0.27 -12.65
C GLY A 78 9.24 -1.30 -11.79
N LYS A 79 9.17 -1.19 -10.46
CA LYS A 79 9.93 -2.04 -9.51
C LYS A 79 9.25 -3.37 -9.20
N ILE A 80 7.97 -3.53 -9.55
CA ILE A 80 7.21 -4.78 -9.40
C ILE A 80 6.27 -4.97 -10.60
N LYS A 81 5.89 -6.22 -10.89
CA LYS A 81 4.78 -6.52 -11.80
C LYS A 81 3.58 -6.99 -10.99
N VAL A 82 2.42 -6.38 -11.25
CA VAL A 82 1.16 -6.79 -10.63
C VAL A 82 0.36 -7.57 -11.66
N ALA A 83 0.12 -8.85 -11.39
CA ALA A 83 -0.84 -9.65 -12.13
C ALA A 83 -2.20 -9.59 -11.41
N GLY A 84 -3.21 -9.06 -12.11
CA GLY A 84 -4.55 -8.89 -11.56
C GLY A 84 -5.53 -8.30 -12.58
N ASP A 85 -6.80 -8.20 -12.17
CA ASP A 85 -7.86 -7.59 -12.96
C ASP A 85 -7.69 -6.06 -12.95
N MET A 86 -7.05 -5.54 -14.00
CA MET A 86 -6.77 -4.11 -14.18
C MET A 86 -8.05 -3.27 -14.21
N MET A 87 -9.17 -3.81 -14.72
CA MET A 87 -10.45 -3.10 -14.75
C MET A 87 -10.97 -2.89 -13.33
N LYS A 88 -10.83 -3.88 -12.46
CA LYS A 88 -11.16 -3.76 -11.03
C LYS A 88 -10.20 -2.84 -10.28
N MET A 89 -8.91 -2.85 -10.61
CA MET A 89 -7.96 -1.91 -9.99
C MET A 89 -8.24 -0.47 -10.39
N MET A 90 -8.56 -0.21 -11.65
CA MET A 90 -8.98 1.12 -12.12
C MET A 90 -10.30 1.55 -11.46
N ALA A 91 -11.27 0.63 -11.34
CA ALA A 91 -12.52 0.89 -10.63
C ALA A 91 -12.31 1.17 -9.13
N LEU A 92 -11.31 0.53 -8.51
CA LEU A 92 -10.93 0.83 -7.14
C LEU A 92 -10.29 2.22 -7.05
N GLN A 93 -9.40 2.60 -7.97
CA GLN A 93 -8.71 3.89 -7.96
C GLN A 93 -9.67 5.08 -8.08
N THR A 94 -10.79 4.92 -8.81
CA THR A 94 -11.85 5.94 -8.89
C THR A 94 -12.73 6.00 -7.64
N GLN A 95 -12.76 4.91 -6.86
CA GLN A 95 -13.54 4.79 -5.63
C GLN A 95 -12.69 5.03 -4.38
N MET A 96 -11.36 5.07 -4.50
CA MET A 96 -10.46 5.47 -3.44
C MET A 96 -10.65 6.95 -3.14
N PRO A 97 -11.10 7.30 -1.93
CA PRO A 97 -11.23 8.70 -1.57
C PRO A 97 -9.82 9.31 -1.47
N GLN A 98 -9.55 10.28 -2.35
CA GLN A 98 -8.36 11.12 -2.29
C GLN A 98 -8.56 12.09 -1.13
N THR A 99 -8.12 11.67 0.06
CA THR A 99 -8.24 12.48 1.28
C THR A 99 -6.88 12.94 1.73
N ASP A 100 -6.89 14.03 2.51
CA ASP A 100 -5.69 14.55 3.17
C ASP A 100 -5.00 13.46 4.03
N ILE A 101 -5.77 12.50 4.57
CA ILE A 101 -5.23 11.36 5.31
C ILE A 101 -4.46 10.41 4.39
N THR A 102 -5.03 10.08 3.22
CA THR A 102 -4.35 9.25 2.22
C THR A 102 -3.05 9.91 1.74
N ALA A 103 -3.05 11.23 1.58
CA ALA A 103 -1.87 12.01 1.22
C ALA A 103 -0.79 11.99 2.33
N LYS A 104 -1.18 12.20 3.59
CA LYS A 104 -0.26 12.12 4.75
C LYS A 104 0.38 10.75 4.91
N VAL A 105 -0.42 9.68 4.75
CA VAL A 105 0.11 8.30 4.77
C VAL A 105 1.13 8.10 3.66
N ALA A 106 0.85 8.59 2.45
CA ALA A 106 1.78 8.48 1.33
C ALA A 106 3.07 9.28 1.57
N GLU A 107 2.98 10.46 2.18
CA GLU A 107 4.12 11.30 2.54
C GLU A 107 5.01 10.64 3.61
N GLU A 108 4.42 10.08 4.68
CA GLU A 108 5.18 9.35 5.70
C GLU A 108 5.84 8.09 5.13
N ILE A 109 5.15 7.33 4.27
CA ILE A 109 5.75 6.17 3.59
C ILE A 109 6.91 6.60 2.70
N LYS A 110 6.76 7.70 1.97
CA LYS A 110 7.84 8.26 1.13
C LYS A 110 9.04 8.68 1.99
N ALA A 111 8.82 9.25 3.17
CA ALA A 111 9.88 9.70 4.08
C ALA A 111 10.71 8.54 4.66
N ILE A 112 10.15 7.32 4.79
CA ILE A 112 10.87 6.13 5.27
C ILE A 112 11.48 5.28 4.14
N THR A 113 11.47 5.76 2.89
CA THR A 113 11.97 5.00 1.73
C THR A 113 13.31 5.55 1.27
N GLU A 114 14.31 4.67 1.11
CA GLU A 114 15.61 4.98 0.48
C GLU A 114 15.53 5.21 -1.04
#